data_AF-A0A946VJS3-F1
#
_entry.id   AF-A0A946VJS3-F1
#
_cell.length_a   1.000
_cell.length_b   1.000
_cell.length_c   1.000
_cell.angle_alpha   90.00
_cell.angle_beta   90.00
_cell.angle_gamma   90.00
#
_symmetry.space_group_name_H-M   'P 1'
#
loop_
_entity.id
_entity.type
_entity.pdbx_description
1 polymer ?
#
loop_
_entity_poly.entity_id
_entity_poly.type
_entity_poly.pdbx_seq_one_letter_code
_entity_poly.pdbx_strand_id
1 'polypeptide(L)'
;MKYEHEFVLSKSLFAAARPFLLITGLLFASSGFAQSLSDTEIEIDRDASELSDLLVGANVTSSEVAWLLDTAMIITNISDSGTVARCHANDRNGTPVSRIRVRVPAGGVRFFLMSDLVRQPRGFVGSVVCNVPGHAVGSEIMLGIITTDVDVQQDYRAGVTSILFPVTATR
;
A
#
# COMPACT_ATOMS: atom_id res chain seq x y z
N MET A 1 -50.06 8.50 -57.60
CA MET A 1 -50.48 7.21 -58.19
C MET A 1 -49.49 6.16 -57.69
N LYS A 2 -49.96 5.28 -56.80
CA LYS A 2 -50.19 3.83 -57.02
C LYS A 2 -48.90 2.99 -56.86
N TYR A 3 -48.70 2.45 -55.66
CA TYR A 3 -48.66 0.99 -55.31
C TYR A 3 -47.24 0.41 -55.55
N GLU A 4 -46.67 -0.58 -54.85
CA GLU A 4 -47.17 -1.77 -54.14
C GLU A 4 -46.25 -2.14 -52.96
N HIS A 5 -46.85 -2.88 -52.03
CA HIS A 5 -46.21 -3.67 -50.99
C HIS A 5 -45.49 -4.88 -51.60
N GLU A 6 -44.33 -5.27 -51.04
CA GLU A 6 -43.93 -6.68 -51.06
C GLU A 6 -43.54 -7.15 -49.66
N PHE A 7 -44.25 -8.19 -49.25
CA PHE A 7 -44.17 -8.93 -48.01
C PHE A 7 -43.44 -10.23 -48.37
N VAL A 8 -42.24 -10.49 -47.84
CA VAL A 8 -41.58 -11.80 -48.00
C VAL A 8 -41.49 -12.48 -46.66
N LEU A 9 -42.44 -13.40 -46.48
CA LEU A 9 -42.51 -14.40 -45.43
C LEU A 9 -41.60 -15.59 -45.76
N SER A 10 -41.17 -16.26 -44.69
CA SER A 10 -40.93 -17.69 -44.63
C SER A 10 -39.63 -18.25 -45.23
N LYS A 11 -38.71 -18.61 -44.33
CA LYS A 11 -37.92 -19.84 -44.48
C LYS A 11 -38.02 -20.67 -43.21
N SER A 12 -38.77 -21.75 -43.33
CA SER A 12 -38.96 -22.80 -42.35
C SER A 12 -37.81 -23.82 -42.38
N LEU A 13 -37.57 -24.43 -41.22
CA LEU A 13 -37.11 -25.82 -41.00
C LEU A 13 -35.68 -26.19 -41.44
N PHE A 14 -34.85 -26.60 -40.48
CA PHE A 14 -34.40 -28.00 -40.38
C PHE A 14 -33.85 -28.27 -38.96
N ALA A 15 -34.45 -29.26 -38.32
CA ALA A 15 -34.00 -29.86 -37.07
C ALA A 15 -32.82 -30.81 -37.36
N ALA A 16 -31.81 -30.82 -36.49
CA ALA A 16 -30.92 -31.97 -36.33
C ALA A 16 -30.41 -32.00 -34.89
N ALA A 17 -30.58 -33.16 -34.26
CA ALA A 17 -30.37 -33.42 -32.85
C ALA A 17 -28.98 -34.01 -32.57
N ARG A 18 -28.36 -33.56 -31.46
CA ARG A 18 -27.46 -34.28 -30.51
C ARG A 18 -26.10 -34.81 -31.05
N PRO A 19 -24.98 -34.76 -30.27
CA PRO A 19 -24.95 -35.15 -28.86
C PRO A 19 -24.12 -34.28 -27.90
N PHE A 20 -24.46 -34.51 -26.64
CA PHE A 20 -23.79 -34.16 -25.39
C PHE A 20 -22.36 -34.75 -25.36
N LEU A 21 -21.34 -33.92 -25.23
CA LEU A 21 -19.99 -34.36 -24.85
C LEU A 21 -19.48 -33.45 -23.74
N LEU A 22 -19.57 -34.00 -22.52
CA LEU A 22 -18.93 -33.56 -21.29
C LEU A 22 -17.45 -33.27 -21.53
N ILE A 23 -17.08 -31.99 -21.60
CA ILE A 23 -15.71 -31.56 -21.28
C ILE A 23 -15.75 -31.07 -19.83
N THR A 24 -15.82 -32.04 -18.93
CA THR A 24 -15.49 -31.89 -17.50
C THR A 24 -13.97 -31.85 -17.39
N GLY A 25 -13.36 -30.82 -17.96
CA GLY A 25 -11.91 -30.68 -18.07
C GLY A 25 -11.42 -29.61 -17.12
N LEU A 26 -11.11 -30.01 -15.89
CA LEU A 26 -10.30 -29.29 -14.90
C LEU A 26 -10.47 -27.77 -14.93
N LEU A 27 -11.55 -27.30 -14.30
CA LEU A 27 -11.44 -26.12 -13.47
C LEU A 27 -10.43 -26.47 -12.38
N PHE A 28 -9.15 -26.24 -12.65
CA PHE A 28 -8.20 -25.96 -11.60
C PHE A 28 -8.79 -24.77 -10.87
N ALA A 29 -9.54 -25.10 -9.81
CA ALA A 29 -9.78 -24.22 -8.70
C ALA A 29 -8.39 -23.80 -8.24
N SER A 30 -7.89 -22.74 -8.86
CA SER A 30 -6.96 -21.83 -8.24
C SER A 30 -7.70 -21.33 -7.02
N SER A 31 -7.61 -22.13 -5.97
CA SER A 31 -7.56 -21.67 -4.60
C SER A 31 -6.34 -20.76 -4.55
N GLY A 32 -6.48 -19.59 -5.18
CA GLY A 32 -5.68 -18.44 -4.87
C GLY A 32 -5.95 -18.26 -3.40
N PHE A 33 -4.99 -18.72 -2.60
CA PHE A 33 -4.87 -18.33 -1.22
C PHE A 33 -4.75 -16.81 -1.29
N ALA A 34 -5.90 -16.13 -1.21
CA ALA A 34 -5.94 -14.76 -0.77
C ALA A 34 -5.33 -14.83 0.62
N GLN A 35 -4.01 -14.59 0.68
CA GLN A 35 -3.33 -14.37 1.94
C GLN A 35 -4.06 -13.18 2.52
N SER A 36 -4.91 -13.48 3.49
CA SER A 36 -5.63 -12.47 4.24
C SER A 36 -4.55 -11.58 4.79
N LEU A 37 -4.41 -10.38 4.20
CA LEU A 37 -3.62 -9.32 4.78
C LEU A 37 -4.03 -9.26 6.24
N SER A 38 -3.07 -9.47 7.13
CA SER A 38 -3.31 -9.34 8.56
C SER A 38 -3.74 -7.89 8.76
N ASP A 39 -5.05 -7.67 8.89
CA ASP A 39 -5.67 -6.36 9.11
C ASP A 39 -5.45 -5.97 10.57
N THR A 40 -4.19 -6.02 11.01
CA THR A 40 -3.78 -5.50 12.29
C THR A 40 -3.70 -4.00 12.09
N GLU A 41 -4.82 -3.32 12.29
CA GLU A 41 -4.87 -1.88 12.26
C GLU A 41 -4.16 -1.34 13.51
N ILE A 42 -2.87 -1.07 13.37
CA ILE A 42 -2.07 -0.46 14.44
C ILE A 42 -2.20 1.05 14.29
N GLU A 43 -2.75 1.69 15.31
CA GLU A 43 -2.72 3.14 15.45
C GLU A 43 -1.38 3.54 16.07
N ILE A 44 -0.61 4.34 15.34
CA ILE A 44 0.71 4.84 15.78
C ILE A 44 0.56 6.32 16.12
N ASP A 45 0.89 6.69 17.35
CA ASP A 45 0.86 8.07 17.85
C ASP A 45 2.22 8.49 18.41
N ARG A 46 3.29 8.33 17.62
CA ARG A 46 4.64 8.76 18.00
C ARG A 46 4.98 10.11 17.40
N ASP A 47 5.52 11.01 18.21
CA ASP A 47 5.83 12.37 17.81
C ASP A 47 7.34 12.63 17.60
N ALA A 48 7.70 13.86 17.22
CA ALA A 48 9.10 14.20 16.96
C ALA A 48 10.02 14.07 18.20
N SER A 49 9.47 14.16 19.42
CA SER A 49 10.27 14.01 20.65
C SER A 49 10.67 12.55 20.86
N GLU A 50 9.77 11.62 20.59
CA GLU A 50 10.08 10.18 20.63
C GLU A 50 11.10 9.77 19.55
N LEU A 51 11.06 10.42 18.38
CA LEU A 51 12.10 10.23 17.36
C LEU A 51 13.47 10.70 17.89
N SER A 52 13.53 11.86 18.54
CA SER A 52 14.76 12.37 19.15
C SER A 52 15.28 11.43 20.23
N ASP A 53 14.42 10.87 21.08
CA ASP A 53 14.81 9.92 22.12
C ASP A 53 15.38 8.63 21.53
N LEU A 54 14.79 8.12 20.43
CA LEU A 54 15.33 6.98 19.69
C LEU A 54 16.73 7.28 19.10
N LEU A 55 16.93 8.48 18.57
CA LEU A 55 18.20 8.90 17.97
C LEU A 55 19.29 9.17 19.03
N VAL A 56 18.94 9.75 20.18
CA VAL A 56 19.89 10.05 21.27
C VAL A 56 20.26 8.79 22.06
N GLY A 57 19.31 7.87 22.26
CA GLY A 57 19.57 6.55 22.84
C GLY A 57 20.47 5.65 21.97
N ALA A 58 20.66 5.99 20.69
CA ALA A 58 21.42 5.24 19.70
C ALA A 58 22.95 5.39 19.75
N ASN A 59 23.54 5.74 20.91
CA ASN A 59 24.99 5.78 21.11
C ASN A 59 25.59 4.35 21.17
N VAL A 60 25.50 3.62 20.05
CA VAL A 60 25.53 2.17 20.03
C VAL A 60 26.63 1.64 19.11
N THR A 61 27.41 0.69 19.62
CA THR A 61 28.63 0.17 19.00
C THR A 61 28.35 -0.81 17.84
N SER A 62 29.34 -1.01 16.96
CA SER A 62 29.15 -1.47 15.55
C SER A 62 28.41 -2.81 15.32
N SER A 63 28.34 -3.72 16.29
CA SER A 63 27.60 -4.99 16.15
C SER A 63 26.11 -4.89 16.49
N GLU A 64 25.71 -3.83 17.18
CA GLU A 64 24.31 -3.54 17.49
C GLU A 64 23.68 -2.69 16.37
N VAL A 65 24.45 -2.08 15.47
CA VAL A 65 23.98 -1.29 14.31
C VAL A 65 22.95 -2.01 13.41
N ALA A 66 22.78 -3.33 13.51
CA ALA A 66 21.72 -4.05 12.79
C ALA A 66 20.28 -3.64 13.17
N TRP A 67 20.03 -3.05 14.35
CA TRP A 67 18.72 -2.44 14.65
C TRP A 67 18.57 -1.03 14.07
N LEU A 68 19.68 -0.41 13.61
CA LEU A 68 19.73 0.83 12.85
C LEU A 68 19.40 0.64 11.35
N LEU A 69 18.89 -0.52 10.94
CA LEU A 69 18.41 -0.74 9.56
C LEU A 69 16.89 -0.63 9.45
N ASP A 70 16.21 -0.30 10.55
CA ASP A 70 14.79 0.00 10.49
C ASP A 70 14.59 1.37 9.88
N THR A 71 13.73 1.42 8.88
CA THR A 71 13.46 2.65 8.15
C THR A 71 12.36 3.44 8.86
N ALA A 72 12.69 4.64 9.34
CA ALA A 72 11.67 5.58 9.81
C ALA A 72 11.07 6.34 8.63
N MET A 73 9.74 6.40 8.59
CA MET A 73 8.96 7.13 7.61
C MET A 73 8.24 8.28 8.30
N ILE A 74 8.50 9.50 7.83
CA ILE A 74 7.99 10.72 8.45
C ILE A 74 6.88 11.33 7.59
N ILE A 75 5.73 11.60 8.20
CA ILE A 75 4.60 12.29 7.58
C ILE A 75 4.37 13.61 8.31
N THR A 76 4.37 14.69 7.53
CA THR A 76 4.05 16.04 8.01
C THR A 76 2.69 16.46 7.46
N ASN A 77 1.76 16.82 8.34
CA ASN A 77 0.47 17.40 7.94
C ASN A 77 0.58 18.92 7.96
N ILE A 78 0.47 19.54 6.79
CA ILE A 78 0.58 21.00 6.63
C ILE A 78 -0.78 21.71 6.65
N SER A 79 -1.87 20.97 6.87
CA SER A 79 -3.21 21.54 7.00
C SER A 79 -3.53 21.97 8.43
N ASP A 80 -4.61 22.74 8.57
CA ASP A 80 -5.16 23.26 9.82
C ASP A 80 -6.06 22.27 10.57
N SER A 81 -6.26 21.07 10.02
CA SER A 81 -7.08 20.02 10.61
C SER A 81 -6.30 18.71 10.72
N GLY A 82 -6.65 17.87 11.70
CA GLY A 82 -6.06 16.55 11.84
C GLY A 82 -6.47 15.64 10.68
N THR A 83 -5.58 14.72 10.28
CA THR A 83 -5.82 13.75 9.20
C THR A 83 -5.40 12.34 9.61
N VAL A 84 -5.80 11.35 8.83
CA VAL A 84 -5.41 9.95 9.01
C VAL A 84 -4.76 9.45 7.73
N ALA A 85 -3.46 9.17 7.81
CA ALA A 85 -2.72 8.52 6.75
C ALA A 85 -2.99 7.01 6.77
N ARG A 86 -3.35 6.45 5.62
CA ARG A 86 -3.51 5.00 5.42
C ARG A 86 -2.31 4.49 4.64
N CYS A 87 -1.42 3.75 5.32
CA CYS A 87 -0.18 3.27 4.74
C CYS A 87 -0.21 1.75 4.52
N HIS A 88 0.46 1.28 3.48
CA HIS A 88 0.68 -0.15 3.24
C HIS A 88 2.09 -0.41 2.70
N ALA A 89 2.70 -1.51 3.13
CA ALA A 89 3.98 -1.96 2.63
C ALA A 89 3.78 -2.89 1.44
N ASN A 90 4.59 -2.73 0.41
CA ASN A 90 4.65 -3.57 -0.78
C ASN A 90 6.01 -4.24 -0.87
N ASP A 91 6.01 -5.56 -1.07
CA ASP A 91 7.25 -6.32 -1.29
C ASP A 91 7.94 -5.93 -2.62
N ARG A 92 9.10 -6.54 -2.90
CA ARG A 92 9.84 -6.34 -4.16
C ARG A 92 9.05 -6.61 -5.44
N ASN A 93 7.95 -7.34 -5.37
CA ASN A 93 7.08 -7.64 -6.50
C ASN A 93 5.90 -6.64 -6.61
N GLY A 94 5.84 -5.64 -5.73
CA GLY A 94 4.72 -4.72 -5.62
C GLY A 94 3.49 -5.31 -4.92
N THR A 95 3.62 -6.47 -4.27
CA THR A 95 2.50 -7.12 -3.57
C THR A 95 2.33 -6.51 -2.19
N PRO A 96 1.13 -6.04 -1.80
CA PRO A 96 0.91 -5.52 -0.46
C PRO A 96 1.08 -6.64 0.57
N VAL A 97 1.81 -6.37 1.66
CA VAL A 97 2.07 -7.34 2.74
C VAL A 97 1.48 -6.93 4.09
N SER A 98 1.26 -5.63 4.32
CA SER A 98 0.69 -5.12 5.57
C SER A 98 0.08 -3.72 5.40
N ARG A 99 -0.69 -3.28 6.40
CA ARG A 99 -1.36 -1.97 6.43
C ARG A 99 -1.34 -1.39 7.84
N ILE A 100 -1.28 -0.07 7.94
CA ILE A 100 -1.42 0.67 9.21
C ILE A 100 -2.23 1.97 9.00
N ARG A 101 -2.66 2.58 10.11
CA ARG A 101 -3.21 3.95 10.12
C ARG A 101 -2.42 4.83 11.06
N VAL A 102 -2.07 6.03 10.59
CA VAL A 102 -1.33 7.01 11.38
C VAL A 102 -2.17 8.27 11.49
N ARG A 103 -2.53 8.66 12.71
CA ARG A 103 -3.26 9.91 12.95
C ARG A 103 -2.25 11.05 13.03
N VAL A 104 -2.30 11.99 12.08
CA VAL A 104 -1.37 13.12 12.02
C VAL A 104 -2.11 14.39 12.45
N PRO A 105 -1.70 15.06 13.55
CA PRO A 105 -2.38 16.25 14.03
C PRO A 105 -2.26 17.43 13.04
N ALA A 106 -3.10 18.44 13.19
CA ALA A 106 -3.03 19.68 12.41
C ALA A 106 -1.65 20.35 12.59
N GLY A 107 -1.02 20.77 11.49
CA GLY A 107 0.30 21.42 11.50
C GLY A 107 1.42 20.59 12.15
N GLY A 108 1.23 19.26 12.29
CA GLY A 108 2.12 18.42 13.08
C GLY A 108 2.82 17.33 12.28
N VAL A 109 3.73 16.64 12.98
CA VAL A 109 4.57 15.57 12.43
C VAL A 109 4.30 14.27 13.20
N ARG A 110 4.26 13.17 12.46
CA ARG A 110 4.25 11.81 13.01
C ARG A 110 5.21 10.94 12.21
N PHE A 111 5.79 9.96 12.89
CA PHE A 111 6.62 8.96 12.25
C PHE A 111 6.21 7.56 12.66
N PHE A 112 6.58 6.60 11.82
CA PHE A 112 6.46 5.18 12.10
C PHE A 112 7.68 4.46 11.50
N LEU A 113 7.99 3.31 12.04
CA LEU A 113 9.09 2.48 11.61
C LEU A 113 8.57 1.37 10.69
N MET A 114 9.47 0.79 9.91
CA MET A 114 9.12 -0.30 9.02
C MET A 114 8.78 -1.57 9.79
N SER A 115 9.41 -1.79 10.95
CA SER A 115 9.07 -2.89 11.86
C SER A 115 7.66 -2.82 12.42
N ASP A 116 7.03 -1.64 12.44
CA ASP A 116 5.63 -1.50 12.83
C ASP A 116 4.67 -2.05 11.77
N LEU A 117 5.04 -1.91 10.49
CA LEU A 117 4.29 -2.47 9.37
C LEU A 117 4.54 -3.97 9.22
N VAL A 118 5.80 -4.40 9.33
CA VAL A 118 6.20 -5.77 9.02
C VAL A 118 6.83 -6.42 10.24
N ARG A 119 6.04 -7.20 10.97
CA ARG A 119 6.46 -7.92 12.19
C ARG A 119 7.34 -9.16 11.93
N GLN A 120 7.76 -9.40 10.70
CA GLN A 120 8.47 -10.64 10.35
C GLN A 120 9.95 -10.56 10.79
N PRO A 121 10.53 -11.65 11.34
CA PRO A 121 11.90 -11.66 11.88
C PRO A 121 13.00 -11.77 10.81
N ARG A 122 12.65 -11.62 9.53
CA ARG A 122 13.58 -11.75 8.39
C ARG A 122 13.42 -10.51 7.52
N GLY A 123 14.44 -9.67 7.49
CA GLY A 123 14.51 -8.40 6.77
C GLY A 123 13.53 -8.24 5.62
N PHE A 124 12.62 -7.31 5.79
CA PHE A 124 11.79 -6.79 4.72
C PHE A 124 12.61 -5.80 3.89
N VAL A 125 12.44 -5.82 2.57
CA VAL A 125 12.89 -4.75 1.68
C VAL A 125 11.79 -4.52 0.65
N GLY A 126 11.36 -3.27 0.50
CA GLY A 126 10.28 -2.92 -0.41
C GLY A 126 9.95 -1.44 -0.35
N SER A 127 8.69 -1.11 -0.61
CA SER A 127 8.19 0.27 -0.60
C SER A 127 7.01 0.43 0.35
N VAL A 128 6.76 1.66 0.78
CA VAL A 128 5.55 2.01 1.54
C VAL A 128 4.79 3.09 0.81
N VAL A 129 3.49 2.88 0.66
CA VAL A 129 2.57 3.84 0.05
C VAL A 129 1.57 4.30 1.09
N CYS A 130 1.52 5.60 1.31
CA CYS A 130 0.58 6.26 2.22
C CYS A 130 -0.40 7.14 1.42
N ASN A 131 -1.69 6.97 1.68
CA ASN A 131 -2.73 7.86 1.17
C ASN A 131 -3.26 8.71 2.32
N VAL A 132 -3.23 10.02 2.16
CA VAL A 132 -3.58 11.00 3.19
C VAL A 132 -4.60 11.99 2.63
N PRO A 133 -5.82 12.08 3.20
CA PRO A 133 -6.76 13.14 2.84
C PRO A 133 -6.16 14.52 3.17
N GLY A 134 -6.32 15.47 2.24
CA GLY A 134 -5.80 16.83 2.38
C GLY A 134 -4.33 16.97 2.00
N HIS A 135 -3.68 17.97 2.59
CA HIS A 135 -2.29 18.33 2.33
C HIS A 135 -1.36 17.73 3.39
N ALA A 136 -0.67 16.66 3.02
CA ALA A 136 0.42 16.09 3.80
C ALA A 136 1.66 15.97 2.90
N VAL A 137 2.83 15.89 3.52
CA VAL A 137 4.11 15.76 2.83
C VAL A 137 4.86 14.60 3.46
N GLY A 138 5.41 13.72 2.63
CA GLY A 138 6.38 12.74 3.08
C GLY A 138 7.74 13.41 3.18
N SER A 139 8.29 13.54 4.38
CA SER A 139 9.39 14.48 4.61
C SER A 139 10.76 13.81 4.55
N GLU A 140 10.91 12.59 5.08
CA GLU A 140 12.23 11.96 5.22
C GLU A 140 12.12 10.43 5.33
N ILE A 141 13.18 9.77 4.88
CA ILE A 141 13.49 8.34 5.10
C ILE A 141 14.78 8.31 5.92
N MET A 142 14.69 7.82 7.15
CA MET A 142 15.88 7.58 7.98
C MET A 142 16.17 6.09 8.03
N LEU A 143 17.39 5.69 7.68
CA LEU A 143 17.87 4.33 7.89
C LEU A 143 18.70 4.32 9.18
N GLY A 144 18.06 3.99 10.30
CA GLY A 144 18.65 4.12 11.62
C GLY A 144 18.89 5.58 12.01
N ILE A 145 20.14 5.96 12.24
CA ILE A 145 20.52 7.35 12.60
C ILE A 145 20.92 8.21 11.40
N ILE A 146 20.88 7.67 10.18
CA ILE A 146 21.35 8.36 8.98
C ILE A 146 20.15 8.78 8.13
N THR A 147 20.06 10.08 7.86
CA THR A 147 19.16 10.64 6.84
C THR A 147 19.59 10.15 5.47
N THR A 148 18.67 9.55 4.73
CA THR A 148 18.95 9.11 3.35
C THR A 148 18.70 10.25 2.36
N ASP A 149 19.39 10.20 1.22
CA ASP A 149 19.16 11.08 0.05
C ASP A 149 18.06 10.53 -0.88
N VAL A 150 17.27 9.57 -0.40
CA VAL A 150 16.22 8.94 -1.18
C VAL A 150 15.02 9.88 -1.27
N ASP A 151 14.73 10.33 -2.49
CA ASP A 151 13.58 11.20 -2.74
C ASP A 151 12.26 10.48 -2.44
N VAL A 152 11.47 11.08 -1.55
CA VAL A 152 10.08 10.68 -1.30
C VAL A 152 9.21 11.23 -2.43
N GLN A 153 8.54 10.33 -3.15
CA GLN A 153 7.66 10.72 -4.26
C GLN A 153 6.28 11.03 -3.71
N GLN A 154 5.66 12.10 -4.18
CA GLN A 154 4.32 12.48 -3.76
C GLN A 154 3.51 13.05 -4.92
N ASP A 155 2.23 12.67 -4.97
CA ASP A 155 1.27 13.14 -5.95
C ASP A 155 -0.02 13.54 -5.24
N TYR A 156 -0.64 14.63 -5.67
CA TYR A 156 -1.89 15.14 -5.09
C TYR A 156 -3.00 15.08 -6.14
N ARG A 157 -4.03 14.27 -5.88
CA ARG A 157 -5.19 14.13 -6.77
C ARG A 157 -6.48 14.00 -5.98
N ALA A 158 -7.51 14.71 -6.43
CA ALA A 158 -8.87 14.61 -5.90
C ALA A 158 -8.97 14.75 -4.36
N GLY A 159 -8.19 15.66 -3.76
CA GLY A 159 -8.22 15.88 -2.31
C GLY A 159 -7.41 14.89 -1.49
N VAL A 160 -6.63 14.02 -2.14
CA VAL A 160 -5.79 13.00 -1.49
C VAL A 160 -4.35 13.17 -1.93
N THR A 161 -3.44 13.23 -0.97
CA THR A 161 -2.01 13.09 -1.21
C THR A 161 -1.63 11.61 -1.15
N SER A 162 -1.01 11.10 -2.21
CA SER A 162 -0.35 9.81 -2.22
C SER A 162 1.16 10.02 -2.06
N ILE A 163 1.75 9.38 -1.05
CA ILE A 163 3.16 9.47 -0.68
C ILE A 163 3.77 8.09 -0.86
N LEU A 164 4.87 8.00 -1.61
CA LEU A 164 5.64 6.79 -1.85
C LEU A 164 7.03 6.94 -1.24
N PHE A 165 7.32 6.06 -0.29
CA PHE A 165 8.66 5.81 0.23
C PHE A 165 9.25 4.62 -0.55
N PRO A 166 10.16 4.85 -1.52
CA PRO A 166 10.47 3.87 -2.56
C PRO A 166 11.38 2.72 -2.09
N VAL A 167 12.22 2.96 -1.08
CA VAL A 167 13.10 1.94 -0.49
C VAL A 167 12.98 2.02 1.02
N THR A 168 12.48 0.94 1.60
CA THR A 168 12.26 0.78 3.04
C THR A 168 12.69 -0.62 3.43
N ALA A 169 13.31 -0.75 4.59
CA ALA A 169 13.82 -2.01 5.07
C ALA A 169 13.58 -2.22 6.57
N THR A 170 13.53 -3.50 6.97
CA THR A 170 13.65 -3.95 8.35
C THR A 170 14.87 -4.86 8.48
N ARG A 171 15.29 -5.12 9.72
CA ARG A 171 16.24 -6.21 10.04
C ARG A 171 15.69 -7.59 9.65
#